data_AF-A0AAW7B5N2-F1
#
_entry.id   AF-A0AAW7B5N2-F1
#
_cell.length_a   1.000
_cell.length_b   1.000
_cell.length_c   1.000
_cell.angle_alpha   90.00
_cell.angle_beta   90.00
_cell.angle_gamma   90.00
#
_symmetry.space_group_name_H-M   'P 1'
#
loop_
_entity.id
_entity.type
_entity.pdbx_description
1 polymer ?
#
loop_
_entity_poly.entity_id
_entity_poly.type
_entity_poly.pdbx_seq_one_letter_code
_entity_poly.pdbx_strand_id
1 'polypeptide(L)'
;MKGFNRRQFLKIGAGVMASFLSPVAATAAFPRNPARRSLSFYHMHTQEKLSICYFERGNYNPAAMKKINHVLRDHYSQKVQPIDPRLIDMLFSINQKLGCTSPFHVISGYRSPDTNARLAKNGNGVAKQSYHMQGKAIDIRLPGCDIRKLWQTCVDLKLGGVGYYPRSDFVHVDTGAFRTWNG
;
A
#
# COMPACT_ATOMS: atom_id res chain seq x y z
N MET A 1 -1.99 -37.02 75.94
CA MET A 1 -1.36 -35.99 76.80
C MET A 1 0.00 -35.63 76.24
N LYS A 2 0.32 -34.33 76.27
CA LYS A 2 1.63 -33.68 76.07
C LYS A 2 2.22 -33.69 74.64
N GLY A 3 2.13 -32.53 74.00
CA GLY A 3 3.02 -32.14 72.92
C GLY A 3 4.18 -31.28 73.43
N PHE A 4 5.28 -31.31 72.68
CA PHE A 4 6.45 -30.42 72.65
C PHE A 4 7.22 -30.83 71.37
N ASN A 5 7.97 -29.99 70.64
CA ASN A 5 8.04 -28.55 70.51
C ASN A 5 8.72 -28.22 69.15
N ARG A 6 8.55 -26.98 68.71
CA ARG A 6 9.17 -26.33 67.56
C ARG A 6 10.68 -26.12 67.77
N ARG A 7 11.53 -26.48 66.79
CA ARG A 7 12.57 -25.63 66.13
C ARG A 7 13.76 -26.44 65.61
N GLN A 8 14.24 -26.00 64.43
CA GLN A 8 15.62 -26.09 63.95
C GLN A 8 16.11 -27.49 63.52
N PHE A 9 16.93 -27.68 62.48
CA PHE A 9 17.46 -26.86 61.39
C PHE A 9 18.34 -27.85 60.59
N LEU A 10 18.55 -27.60 59.28
CA LEU A 10 19.66 -28.10 58.45
C LEU A 10 19.58 -29.57 57.97
N LYS A 11 19.38 -29.79 56.65
CA LYS A 11 20.42 -29.92 55.58
C LYS A 11 21.13 -31.28 55.68
N ILE A 12 21.39 -32.09 54.65
CA ILE A 12 21.36 -32.05 53.19
C ILE A 12 21.36 -33.54 52.78
N GLY A 13 20.70 -33.92 51.68
CA GLY A 13 20.85 -35.24 51.08
C GLY A 13 20.53 -35.18 49.60
N ALA A 14 21.56 -35.06 48.78
CA ALA A 14 21.50 -34.87 47.34
C ALA A 14 20.87 -36.07 46.61
N GLY A 15 19.87 -35.79 45.78
CA GLY A 15 19.37 -36.70 44.75
C GLY A 15 19.40 -35.98 43.41
N VAL A 16 20.45 -36.19 42.62
CA VAL A 16 20.55 -35.71 41.24
C VAL A 16 19.69 -36.63 40.38
N MET A 17 18.50 -36.18 39.99
CA MET A 17 17.80 -36.70 38.81
C MET A 17 17.88 -35.65 37.71
N ALA A 18 18.82 -35.85 36.79
CA ALA A 18 18.95 -35.08 35.57
C ALA A 18 17.79 -35.44 34.62
N SER A 19 16.66 -34.76 34.77
CA SER A 19 15.63 -34.73 33.74
C SER A 19 16.11 -33.83 32.60
N PHE A 20 16.47 -34.43 31.46
CA PHE A 20 16.73 -33.74 30.20
C PHE A 20 15.45 -33.02 29.74
N LEU A 21 15.29 -31.77 30.17
CA LEU A 21 14.40 -30.84 29.50
C LEU A 21 15.17 -30.25 28.32
N SER A 22 15.09 -30.92 27.17
CA SER A 22 15.42 -30.26 25.91
C SER A 22 14.57 -28.99 25.82
N PRO A 23 15.16 -27.80 25.65
CA PRO A 23 14.34 -26.65 25.30
C PRO A 23 13.78 -26.96 23.92
N VAL A 24 12.49 -27.28 23.84
CA VAL A 24 11.76 -27.09 22.60
C VAL A 24 11.94 -25.63 22.29
N ALA A 25 12.80 -25.32 21.31
CA ALA A 25 12.90 -23.99 20.76
C ALA A 25 11.49 -23.66 20.28
N ALA A 26 10.76 -22.90 21.08
CA ALA A 26 9.53 -22.26 20.64
C ALA A 26 9.98 -21.39 19.48
N THR A 27 9.74 -21.87 18.26
CA THR A 27 9.80 -21.01 17.08
C THR A 27 8.76 -19.95 17.37
N ALA A 28 9.22 -18.77 17.79
CA ALA A 28 8.39 -17.61 17.87
C ALA A 28 7.77 -17.51 16.48
N ALA A 29 6.47 -17.80 16.40
CA ALA A 29 5.70 -17.53 15.20
C ALA A 29 5.82 -16.03 15.02
N PHE A 30 6.78 -15.61 14.18
CA PHE A 30 6.85 -14.23 13.74
C PHE A 30 5.43 -13.88 13.32
N PRO A 31 4.82 -12.84 13.91
CA PRO A 31 3.50 -12.43 13.45
C PRO A 31 3.60 -12.31 11.93
N ARG A 32 2.63 -12.90 11.20
CA ARG A 32 2.45 -12.68 9.77
C ARG A 32 2.12 -11.18 9.59
N ASN A 33 3.14 -10.34 9.74
CA ASN A 33 3.26 -9.06 9.09
C ASN A 33 2.90 -9.33 7.64
N PRO A 34 2.05 -8.55 6.95
CA PRO A 34 1.79 -8.77 5.53
C PRO A 34 3.14 -8.77 4.81
N ALA A 35 3.70 -9.97 4.59
CA ALA A 35 5.15 -10.15 4.59
C ALA A 35 5.79 -9.45 3.40
N ARG A 36 4.97 -9.27 2.36
CA ARG A 36 5.28 -8.72 1.06
C ARG A 36 4.03 -7.98 0.58
N ARG A 37 4.20 -6.75 0.10
CA ARG A 37 3.18 -6.02 -0.66
C ARG A 37 3.64 -5.92 -2.10
N SER A 38 2.80 -6.42 -2.99
CA SER A 38 3.05 -6.41 -4.42
C SER A 38 1.90 -5.74 -5.13
N LEU A 39 2.21 -5.05 -6.22
CA LEU A 39 1.23 -4.46 -7.11
C LEU A 39 1.62 -4.73 -8.55
N SER A 40 0.59 -4.74 -9.40
CA SER A 40 0.74 -4.83 -10.85
C SER A 40 0.11 -3.61 -11.50
N PHE A 41 0.80 -3.04 -12.49
CA PHE A 41 0.40 -1.87 -13.24
C PHE A 41 0.45 -2.16 -14.73
N TYR A 42 -0.51 -1.61 -15.47
CA TYR A 42 -0.50 -1.50 -16.91
C TYR A 42 -0.77 -0.03 -17.29
N HIS A 43 0.23 0.65 -17.84
CA HIS A 43 0.08 2.06 -18.21
C HIS A 43 -0.56 2.18 -19.59
N MET A 44 -1.75 2.76 -19.66
CA MET A 44 -2.59 2.68 -20.85
C MET A 44 -2.06 3.43 -22.06
N HIS A 45 -1.28 4.49 -21.85
CA HIS A 45 -0.72 5.29 -22.94
C HIS A 45 0.63 4.79 -23.43
N THR A 46 1.43 4.17 -22.56
CA THR A 46 2.80 3.71 -22.89
C THR A 46 2.85 2.20 -23.10
N GLN A 47 1.78 1.49 -22.74
CA GLN A 47 1.65 0.03 -22.76
C GLN A 47 2.65 -0.71 -21.86
N GLU A 48 3.37 0.02 -21.02
CA GLU A 48 4.32 -0.55 -20.07
C GLU A 48 3.58 -1.38 -19.00
N LYS A 49 4.18 -2.51 -18.65
CA LYS A 49 3.68 -3.43 -17.63
C LYS A 49 4.72 -3.54 -16.51
N LEU A 50 4.26 -3.50 -15.27
CA LEU A 50 5.11 -3.69 -14.10
C LEU A 50 4.37 -4.57 -13.10
N SER A 51 4.96 -5.68 -12.69
CA SER A 51 4.53 -6.42 -11.49
C SER A 51 5.70 -6.50 -10.54
N ILE A 52 5.52 -6.00 -9.31
CA ILE A 52 6.65 -5.83 -8.40
C ILE A 52 6.26 -5.89 -6.93
N CYS A 53 7.11 -6.53 -6.14
CA CYS A 53 7.09 -6.44 -4.67
C CYS A 53 7.80 -5.14 -4.27
N TYR A 54 7.05 -4.19 -3.72
CA TYR A 54 7.57 -2.85 -3.39
C TYR A 54 7.81 -2.68 -1.89
N PHE A 55 7.28 -3.57 -1.05
CA PHE A 55 7.46 -3.55 0.40
C PHE A 55 7.63 -4.97 0.92
N GLU A 56 8.68 -5.23 1.70
CA GLU A 56 8.96 -6.53 2.30
C GLU A 56 9.70 -6.34 3.62
N ARG A 57 9.44 -7.20 4.61
CA ARG A 57 10.10 -7.17 5.94
C ARG A 57 10.09 -5.78 6.58
N GLY A 58 8.95 -5.08 6.49
CA GLY A 58 8.76 -3.76 7.11
C GLY A 58 9.39 -2.58 6.36
N ASN A 59 10.00 -2.80 5.19
CA ASN A 59 10.74 -1.77 4.47
C ASN A 59 10.27 -1.63 3.02
N TYR A 60 10.24 -0.40 2.50
CA TYR A 60 10.09 -0.16 1.07
C TYR A 60 11.37 -0.58 0.34
N ASN A 61 11.22 -1.27 -0.79
CA ASN A 61 12.33 -1.59 -1.68
C ASN A 61 12.64 -0.36 -2.58
N PRO A 62 13.79 0.32 -2.42
CA PRO A 62 14.08 1.54 -3.18
C PRO A 62 14.18 1.31 -4.69
N ALA A 63 14.68 0.15 -5.12
CA ALA A 63 14.76 -0.20 -6.53
C ALA A 63 13.37 -0.44 -7.13
N ALA A 64 12.46 -1.05 -6.36
CA ALA A 64 11.07 -1.22 -6.77
C ALA A 64 10.35 0.13 -6.87
N MET A 65 10.53 1.01 -5.88
CA MET A 65 9.95 2.36 -5.90
C MET A 65 10.47 3.18 -7.09
N LYS A 66 11.75 3.05 -7.48
CA LYS A 66 12.27 3.68 -8.71
C LYS A 66 11.54 3.19 -9.97
N LYS A 67 11.26 1.88 -10.08
CA LYS A 67 10.50 1.32 -11.20
C LYS A 67 9.04 1.80 -11.20
N ILE A 68 8.43 1.91 -10.03
CA ILE A 68 7.08 2.49 -9.87
C ILE A 68 7.07 3.96 -10.30
N ASN A 69 8.04 4.77 -9.86
CA ASN A 69 8.17 6.15 -10.29
C ASN A 69 8.27 6.27 -11.82
N HIS A 70 9.00 5.35 -12.47
CA HIS A 70 9.12 5.32 -13.91
C HIS A 70 7.80 4.95 -14.61
N VAL A 71 7.13 3.87 -14.21
CA VAL A 71 5.87 3.46 -14.88
C VAL A 71 4.73 4.48 -14.63
N LEU A 72 4.80 5.24 -13.54
CA LEU A 72 3.85 6.30 -13.20
C LEU A 72 4.34 7.70 -13.59
N ARG A 73 5.37 7.82 -14.42
CA ARG A 73 5.89 9.11 -14.88
C ARG A 73 4.89 9.86 -15.76
N ASP A 74 5.18 11.13 -16.01
CA ASP A 74 4.40 11.88 -17.00
C ASP A 74 4.70 11.32 -18.40
N HIS A 75 3.75 10.63 -19.01
CA HIS A 75 3.94 10.00 -20.31
C HIS A 75 4.08 10.99 -21.47
N TYR A 76 3.71 12.25 -21.29
CA TYR A 76 3.89 13.27 -22.33
C TYR A 76 5.31 13.86 -22.30
N SER A 77 5.78 14.25 -21.11
CA SER A 77 7.09 14.90 -20.96
C SER A 77 8.22 13.92 -20.65
N GLN A 78 7.89 12.66 -20.36
CA GLN A 78 8.79 11.62 -19.85
C GLN A 78 9.48 11.97 -18.51
N LYS A 79 9.11 13.09 -17.88
CA LYS A 79 9.66 13.50 -16.59
C LYS A 79 9.20 12.55 -15.49
N VAL A 80 10.16 12.03 -14.74
CA VAL A 80 9.94 11.15 -13.57
C VAL A 80 9.96 11.99 -12.31
N GLN A 81 9.04 11.73 -11.39
CA GLN A 81 8.98 12.32 -10.06
C GLN A 81 8.83 11.19 -9.03
N PRO A 82 9.38 11.32 -7.81
CA PRO A 82 9.07 10.40 -6.72
C PRO A 82 7.56 10.34 -6.46
N ILE A 83 7.00 9.14 -6.51
CA ILE A 83 5.61 8.87 -6.13
C ILE A 83 5.55 8.64 -4.62
N ASP A 84 4.56 9.24 -3.96
CA ASP A 84 4.33 9.09 -2.53
C ASP A 84 4.11 7.61 -2.18
N PRO A 85 4.95 6.98 -1.32
CA PRO A 85 4.76 5.60 -0.91
C PRO A 85 3.38 5.33 -0.30
N ARG A 86 2.75 6.33 0.34
CA ARG A 86 1.39 6.21 0.89
C ARG A 86 0.34 6.03 -0.20
N LEU A 87 0.56 6.59 -1.39
CA LEU A 87 -0.32 6.36 -2.55
C LEU A 87 -0.25 4.90 -2.98
N ILE A 88 0.95 4.31 -2.99
CA ILE A 88 1.16 2.91 -3.35
C ILE A 88 0.53 1.97 -2.30
N ASP A 89 0.66 2.29 -1.02
CA ASP A 89 -0.01 1.55 0.07
C ASP A 89 -1.54 1.68 0.03
N MET A 90 -2.06 2.83 -0.40
CA MET A 90 -3.49 3.01 -0.66
C MET A 90 -3.97 2.06 -1.77
N LEU A 91 -3.25 1.98 -2.90
CA LEU A 91 -3.57 1.06 -3.99
C LEU A 91 -3.52 -0.40 -3.56
N PHE A 92 -2.55 -0.77 -2.72
CA PHE A 92 -2.49 -2.11 -2.13
C PHE A 92 -3.71 -2.40 -1.26
N SER A 93 -4.13 -1.45 -0.44
CA SER A 93 -5.33 -1.59 0.41
C SER A 93 -6.61 -1.73 -0.40
N ILE A 94 -6.74 -0.96 -1.49
CA ILE A 94 -7.84 -1.06 -2.46
C ILE A 94 -7.85 -2.46 -3.08
N ASN A 95 -6.70 -2.95 -3.57
CA ASN A 95 -6.60 -4.25 -4.20
C ASN A 95 -6.97 -5.39 -3.24
N GLN A 96 -6.49 -5.33 -1.99
CA GLN A 96 -6.82 -6.30 -0.94
C GLN A 96 -8.32 -6.33 -0.63
N LYS A 97 -8.97 -5.16 -0.59
CA LYS A 97 -10.41 -5.07 -0.28
C LYS A 97 -11.30 -5.53 -1.44
N LEU A 98 -10.86 -5.32 -2.68
CA LEU A 98 -11.59 -5.77 -3.88
C LEU A 98 -11.35 -7.24 -4.21
N GLY A 99 -10.23 -7.83 -3.78
CA GLY A 99 -9.85 -9.20 -4.09
C GLY A 99 -9.48 -9.41 -5.55
N CYS A 100 -9.14 -8.34 -6.28
CA CYS A 100 -8.78 -8.41 -7.69
C CYS A 100 -7.30 -8.79 -7.86
N THR A 101 -7.00 -9.53 -8.93
CA THR A 101 -5.63 -9.90 -9.33
C THR A 101 -5.17 -9.17 -10.59
N SER A 102 -6.08 -8.50 -11.29
CA SER A 102 -5.80 -7.68 -12.46
C SER A 102 -4.83 -6.53 -12.13
N PRO A 103 -3.95 -6.15 -13.07
CA PRO A 103 -3.15 -4.95 -12.89
C PRO A 103 -4.04 -3.71 -12.83
N PHE A 104 -3.65 -2.72 -12.02
CA PHE A 104 -4.21 -1.39 -12.13
C PHE A 104 -3.90 -0.83 -13.52
N HIS A 105 -4.96 -0.53 -14.27
CA HIS A 105 -4.83 0.20 -15.51
C HIS A 105 -4.64 1.67 -15.16
N VAL A 106 -3.45 2.19 -15.45
CA VAL A 106 -3.06 3.56 -15.13
C VAL A 106 -3.38 4.45 -16.31
N ILE A 107 -4.25 5.44 -16.08
CA ILE A 107 -4.55 6.50 -17.03
C ILE A 107 -3.52 7.62 -16.85
N SER A 108 -3.27 8.05 -15.60
CA SER A 108 -2.30 9.10 -15.30
C SER A 108 -1.69 8.92 -13.92
N GLY A 109 -0.35 9.00 -13.83
CA GLY A 109 0.40 9.10 -12.58
C GLY A 109 0.86 10.53 -12.32
N TYR A 110 2.16 10.75 -12.15
CA TYR A 110 2.74 12.09 -12.10
C TYR A 110 2.44 12.89 -13.37
N ARG A 111 2.17 14.20 -13.21
CA ARG A 111 2.05 15.15 -14.32
C ARG A 111 3.03 16.29 -14.13
N SER A 112 3.85 16.58 -15.14
CA SER A 112 4.70 17.77 -15.09
C SER A 112 3.87 19.06 -15.10
N PRO A 113 4.40 20.18 -14.60
CA PRO A 113 3.74 21.48 -14.69
C PRO A 113 3.29 21.83 -16.12
N ASP A 114 4.13 21.54 -17.12
CA ASP A 114 3.86 21.78 -18.54
C ASP A 114 2.63 20.98 -19.03
N THR A 115 2.60 19.68 -18.72
CA THR A 115 1.46 18.80 -19.03
C THR A 115 0.19 19.25 -18.30
N ASN A 116 0.29 19.60 -17.02
CA ASN A 116 -0.86 20.04 -16.25
C ASN A 116 -1.45 21.35 -16.81
N ALA A 117 -0.59 22.31 -17.17
CA ALA A 117 -0.99 23.57 -17.79
C ALA A 117 -1.64 23.34 -19.17
N ARG A 118 -1.08 22.44 -19.99
CA ARG A 118 -1.66 22.08 -21.29
C ARG A 118 -3.06 21.47 -21.14
N LEU A 119 -3.25 20.55 -20.20
CA LEU A 119 -4.55 19.94 -19.94
C LEU A 119 -5.57 20.95 -19.40
N ALA A 120 -5.14 21.90 -18.56
CA ALA A 120 -6.00 22.97 -18.06
C ALA A 120 -6.50 23.89 -19.19
N LYS A 121 -5.63 24.23 -20.17
CA LYS A 121 -6.01 25.04 -21.34
C LYS A 121 -7.04 24.36 -22.24
N ASN A 122 -7.01 23.03 -22.31
CA ASN A 122 -7.94 22.25 -23.14
C ASN A 122 -9.32 22.03 -22.49
N GLY A 123 -9.63 22.71 -21.37
CA GLY A 123 -10.94 22.64 -20.74
C GLY A 123 -11.19 21.38 -19.89
N ASN A 124 -10.18 20.56 -19.62
CA ASN A 124 -10.32 19.27 -18.92
C ASN A 124 -10.55 19.38 -17.40
N GLY A 125 -10.99 20.54 -16.88
CA GLY A 125 -11.32 20.71 -15.46
C GLY A 125 -10.16 20.43 -14.48
N VAL A 126 -8.92 20.66 -14.90
CA VAL A 126 -7.73 20.31 -14.10
C VAL A 126 -7.43 21.38 -13.04
N ALA A 127 -7.28 20.96 -11.79
CA ALA A 127 -6.90 21.85 -10.69
C ALA A 127 -5.51 22.48 -10.90
N LYS A 128 -5.39 23.80 -10.63
CA LYS A 128 -4.11 24.54 -10.69
C LYS A 128 -3.05 23.98 -9.73
N GLN A 129 -3.48 23.37 -8.62
CA GLN A 129 -2.64 22.72 -7.60
C GLN A 129 -2.92 21.22 -7.54
N SER A 130 -2.86 20.54 -8.69
CA SER A 130 -3.13 19.11 -8.81
C SER A 130 -2.13 18.28 -8.00
N TYR A 131 -2.62 17.33 -7.19
CA TYR A 131 -1.77 16.36 -6.49
C TYR A 131 -0.96 15.45 -7.44
N HIS A 132 -1.35 15.34 -8.72
CA HIS A 132 -0.53 14.67 -9.72
C HIS A 132 0.83 15.35 -9.90
N MET A 133 0.91 16.68 -9.82
CA MET A 133 2.19 17.40 -9.94
C MET A 133 3.11 17.17 -8.72
N GLN A 134 2.57 16.62 -7.63
CA GLN A 134 3.33 16.31 -6.43
C GLN A 134 3.68 14.81 -6.32
N GLY A 135 3.33 13.99 -7.32
CA GLY A 135 3.46 12.53 -7.23
C GLY A 135 2.54 11.90 -6.18
N LYS A 136 1.44 12.57 -5.85
CA LYS A 136 0.52 12.21 -4.75
C LYS A 136 -0.85 11.73 -5.21
N ALA A 137 -1.08 11.67 -6.51
CA ALA A 137 -2.34 11.24 -7.10
C ALA A 137 -2.14 10.30 -8.29
N ILE A 138 -3.18 9.52 -8.58
CA ILE A 138 -3.23 8.60 -9.70
C ILE A 138 -4.67 8.46 -10.19
N ASP A 139 -4.83 8.39 -11.51
CA ASP A 139 -6.08 8.07 -12.18
C ASP A 139 -6.01 6.61 -12.65
N ILE A 140 -6.93 5.78 -12.16
CA ILE A 140 -6.91 4.34 -12.36
C ILE A 140 -8.27 3.77 -12.77
N ARG A 141 -8.22 2.61 -13.41
CA ARG A 141 -9.32 1.65 -13.47
C ARG A 141 -8.80 0.25 -13.17
N LEU A 142 -9.70 -0.67 -12.88
CA LEU A 142 -9.35 -2.03 -12.50
C LEU A 142 -10.16 -3.03 -13.33
N PRO A 143 -9.57 -3.65 -14.36
CA PRO A 143 -10.28 -4.60 -15.21
C PRO A 143 -10.88 -5.75 -14.41
N GLY A 144 -12.13 -6.09 -14.73
CA GLY A 144 -12.90 -7.09 -13.99
C GLY A 144 -13.53 -6.57 -12.70
N CYS A 145 -13.38 -5.28 -12.38
CA CYS A 145 -14.11 -4.59 -11.32
C CYS A 145 -14.99 -3.48 -11.91
N ASP A 146 -16.25 -3.45 -11.51
CA ASP A 146 -17.14 -2.32 -11.80
C ASP A 146 -16.53 -1.02 -11.24
N ILE A 147 -16.52 0.05 -12.05
CA ILE A 147 -15.92 1.33 -11.69
C ILE A 147 -16.58 1.96 -10.46
N ARG A 148 -17.89 1.77 -10.26
CA ARG A 148 -18.63 2.18 -9.07
C ARG A 148 -18.16 1.41 -7.84
N LYS A 149 -17.88 0.11 -7.98
CA LYS A 149 -17.36 -0.71 -6.88
C LYS A 149 -15.95 -0.28 -6.49
N LEU A 150 -15.09 0.02 -7.47
CA LEU A 150 -13.77 0.60 -7.23
C LEU A 150 -13.89 1.93 -6.49
N TRP A 151 -14.71 2.85 -6.99
CA TRP A 151 -14.94 4.15 -6.37
C TRP A 151 -15.46 4.02 -4.93
N GLN A 152 -16.51 3.23 -4.71
CA GLN A 152 -17.07 3.03 -3.37
C GLN A 152 -16.02 2.46 -2.40
N THR A 153 -15.18 1.54 -2.87
CA THR A 153 -14.09 0.99 -2.05
C THR A 153 -13.09 2.08 -1.65
N CYS A 154 -12.71 2.96 -2.58
CA CYS A 154 -11.84 4.09 -2.28
C CYS A 154 -12.48 5.04 -1.25
N VAL A 155 -13.78 5.33 -1.40
CA VAL A 155 -14.55 6.17 -0.45
C VAL A 155 -14.60 5.53 0.93
N ASP A 156 -14.86 4.23 1.04
CA ASP A 156 -14.96 3.52 2.31
C ASP A 156 -13.63 3.47 3.06
N LEU A 157 -12.51 3.41 2.33
CA LEU A 157 -11.17 3.40 2.91
C LEU A 157 -10.77 4.77 3.48
N LYS A 158 -11.30 5.87 2.94
CA LYS A 158 -11.04 7.25 3.40
C LYS A 158 -9.55 7.62 3.53
N LEU A 159 -8.70 7.04 2.68
CA LEU A 159 -7.25 7.23 2.73
C LEU A 159 -6.75 8.50 2.02
N GLY A 160 -7.66 9.27 1.41
CA GLY A 160 -7.40 10.60 0.85
C GLY A 160 -8.48 11.03 -0.13
N GLY A 161 -8.18 11.94 -1.07
CA GLY A 161 -9.18 12.43 -2.02
C GLY A 161 -9.63 11.36 -3.02
N VAL A 162 -10.92 11.34 -3.38
CA VAL A 162 -11.49 10.37 -4.33
C VAL A 162 -12.40 11.08 -5.35
N GLY A 163 -12.04 11.02 -6.64
CA GLY A 163 -12.86 11.55 -7.73
C GLY A 163 -13.50 10.43 -8.55
N TYR A 164 -14.78 10.58 -8.89
CA TYR A 164 -15.53 9.63 -9.71
C TYR A 164 -15.79 10.15 -11.12
N TYR A 165 -15.30 9.43 -12.13
CA TYR A 165 -15.41 9.82 -13.54
C TYR A 165 -16.01 8.68 -14.37
N PRO A 166 -17.32 8.38 -14.20
CA PRO A 166 -17.95 7.23 -14.85
C PRO A 166 -17.99 7.35 -16.38
N ARG A 167 -18.12 8.56 -16.93
CA ARG A 167 -18.14 8.77 -18.39
C ARG A 167 -16.78 8.54 -19.04
N SER A 168 -15.71 8.80 -18.31
CA SER A 168 -14.33 8.61 -18.76
C SER A 168 -13.72 7.29 -18.26
N ASP A 169 -14.52 6.46 -17.58
CA ASP A 169 -14.15 5.14 -17.09
C ASP A 169 -12.89 5.12 -16.19
N PHE A 170 -12.80 6.03 -15.22
CA PHE A 170 -11.73 6.01 -14.22
C PHE A 170 -12.15 6.55 -12.84
N VAL A 171 -11.33 6.21 -11.85
CA VAL A 171 -11.37 6.76 -10.49
C VAL A 171 -10.06 7.48 -10.22
N HIS A 172 -10.17 8.70 -9.71
CA HIS A 172 -9.04 9.45 -9.19
C HIS A 172 -8.86 9.14 -7.71
N VAL A 173 -7.61 8.93 -7.26
CA VAL A 173 -7.26 8.93 -5.84
C VAL A 173 -6.02 9.76 -5.56
N ASP A 174 -5.99 10.44 -4.41
CA ASP A 174 -4.83 11.19 -3.93
C ASP A 174 -4.60 11.05 -2.43
N THR A 175 -3.40 11.39 -1.95
CA THR A 175 -3.00 11.30 -0.53
C THR A 175 -3.24 12.59 0.28
N GLY A 176 -4.07 13.49 -0.23
CA GLY A 176 -4.52 14.69 0.48
C GLY A 176 -5.59 14.40 1.54
N ALA A 177 -6.21 15.44 2.08
CA ALA A 177 -7.35 15.28 2.98
C ALA A 177 -8.51 14.57 2.28
N PHE A 178 -9.21 13.71 3.03
CA PHE A 178 -10.37 12.99 2.52
C PHE A 178 -11.45 13.95 2.03
N ARG A 179 -11.88 13.73 0.79
CA ARG A 179 -12.95 14.46 0.13
C ARG A 179 -13.39 13.66 -1.09
N THR A 180 -14.62 13.88 -1.54
CA THR A 180 -15.15 13.25 -2.74
C THR A 180 -15.67 14.27 -3.72
N TRP A 181 -15.60 13.97 -5.01
CA TRP A 181 -16.20 14.78 -6.08
C TRP A 181 -16.57 13.91 -7.27
N ASN A 182 -17.43 14.45 -8.14
CA ASN A 182 -17.79 13.86 -9.43
C ASN A 182 -17.23 14.75 -10.54
N GLY A 183 -16.80 14.14 -11.64
CA GLY A 183 -16.40 14.86 -12.85
C GLY A 183 -16.93 14.25 -14.13
#